data_AF-A0A5E4G599-F1
#
_entry.id   AF-A0A5E4G599-F1
#
_cell.length_a   1.000
_cell.length_b   1.000
_cell.length_c   1.000
_cell.angle_alpha   90.00
_cell.angle_beta   90.00
_cell.angle_gamma   90.00
#
_symmetry.space_group_name_H-M   'P 1'
#
loop_
_entity.id
_entity.type
_entity.pdbx_description
1 polymer ?
#
loop_
_entity_poly.entity_id
_entity_poly.type
_entity_poly.pdbx_seq_one_letter_code
_entity_poly.pdbx_strand_id
1 'polypeptide(L)'
;MMNVGLFEVFEEAKHLLTKIGVYAPLRYAIHLITASLLACQKRKRNIVEMEDITRVYHLLLDVKRSTQYLMEYQSRYMFSEEGDKDDTNAMQS
;
A
#
# COMPACT_ATOMS: atom_id res chain seq x y z
N MET A 1 23.29 8.07 -13.20
CA MET A 1 22.58 9.32 -12.87
C MET A 1 21.10 9.09 -13.14
N MET A 2 20.23 9.08 -12.12
CA MET A 2 18.78 9.06 -12.38
C MET A 2 18.42 10.38 -13.05
N ASN A 3 17.98 10.29 -14.30
CA ASN A 3 17.59 11.45 -15.08
C ASN A 3 16.37 12.08 -14.41
N VAL A 4 16.54 13.23 -13.74
CA VAL A 4 15.45 13.98 -13.12
C VAL A 4 14.73 14.83 -14.19
N GLY A 5 14.41 14.19 -15.32
CA GLY A 5 13.63 14.82 -16.39
C GLY A 5 12.30 15.31 -15.84
N LEU A 6 11.71 16.32 -16.48
CA LEU A 6 10.37 16.79 -16.15
C LEU A 6 9.40 15.61 -16.29
N PHE A 7 8.96 15.02 -15.18
CA PHE A 7 8.07 13.87 -15.20
C PHE A 7 6.64 14.36 -15.34
N GLU A 8 5.97 13.87 -16.37
CA GLU A 8 4.58 14.19 -16.62
C GLU A 8 3.69 13.13 -15.98
N VAL A 9 2.50 13.52 -15.55
CA VAL A 9 1.49 12.59 -15.05
C VAL A 9 0.33 12.66 -16.03
N PHE A 10 -0.09 11.51 -16.56
CA PHE A 10 -1.24 11.42 -17.45
C PHE A 10 -2.50 11.93 -16.74
N GLU A 11 -3.45 12.52 -17.45
CA GLU A 11 -4.53 13.28 -16.80
C GLU A 11 -5.44 12.38 -15.97
N GLU A 12 -5.73 11.18 -16.47
CA GLU A 12 -6.49 10.12 -15.80
C GLU A 12 -5.75 9.62 -14.55
N ALA A 13 -4.41 9.56 -14.60
CA ALA A 13 -3.57 9.22 -13.47
C ALA A 13 -3.66 10.29 -12.36
N LYS A 14 -3.72 11.59 -12.71
CA LYS A 14 -3.99 12.66 -11.75
C LYS A 14 -5.37 12.51 -11.12
N HIS A 15 -6.40 12.22 -11.92
CA HIS A 15 -7.76 12.02 -11.41
C HIS A 15 -7.82 10.87 -10.40
N LEU A 16 -7.14 9.75 -10.67
CA LEU A 16 -7.04 8.63 -9.73
C LEU A 16 -6.32 9.03 -8.44
N LEU A 17 -5.17 9.69 -8.53
CA LEU A 17 -4.43 10.15 -7.35
C LEU A 17 -5.24 11.12 -6.49
N THR A 18 -5.94 12.06 -7.12
CA THR A 18 -6.88 12.97 -6.43
C THR A 18 -7.99 12.20 -5.74
N LYS A 19 -8.59 11.22 -6.43
CA LYS A 19 -9.62 10.35 -5.82
C LYS A 19 -9.06 9.61 -4.60
N ILE A 20 -7.85 9.05 -4.69
CA ILE A 20 -7.18 8.40 -3.55
C ILE A 20 -6.95 9.40 -2.41
N GLY A 21 -6.50 10.62 -2.72
CA GLY A 21 -6.28 11.68 -1.73
C GLY A 21 -7.55 12.17 -1.02
N VAL A 22 -8.74 11.95 -1.60
CA VAL A 22 -10.03 12.21 -0.96
C VAL A 22 -10.43 11.09 0.01
N TYR A 23 -10.18 9.82 -0.35
CA TYR A 23 -10.65 8.66 0.44
C TYR A 23 -9.63 8.09 1.41
N ALA A 24 -8.35 8.42 1.25
CA ALA A 24 -7.26 8.01 2.12
C ALA A 24 -6.52 9.26 2.65
N PRO A 25 -5.71 9.14 3.71
CA PRO A 25 -4.93 10.27 4.21
C PRO A 25 -4.06 10.90 3.10
N LEU A 26 -4.05 12.24 3.00
CA LEU A 26 -3.28 12.95 1.95
C LEU A 26 -1.80 12.53 1.90
N ARG A 27 -1.20 12.23 3.06
CA ARG A 27 0.17 11.69 3.15
C ARG A 27 0.36 10.40 2.33
N TYR A 28 -0.63 9.51 2.34
CA TYR A 28 -0.60 8.28 1.55
C TYR A 28 -0.62 8.57 0.05
N ALA A 29 -1.46 9.50 -0.41
CA ALA A 29 -1.46 9.92 -1.81
C ALA A 29 -0.12 10.53 -2.25
N ILE A 30 0.52 11.36 -1.41
CA ILE A 30 1.87 11.90 -1.66
C ILE A 30 2.90 10.78 -1.81
N HIS A 31 2.86 9.77 -0.93
CA HIS A 31 3.74 8.60 -1.06
C HIS A 31 3.50 7.84 -2.37
N LEU A 32 2.25 7.70 -2.80
CA LEU A 32 1.92 7.06 -4.08
C LEU A 32 2.44 7.86 -5.29
N ILE A 33 2.47 9.19 -5.25
CA ILE A 33 3.07 10.00 -6.33
C ILE A 33 4.53 9.60 -6.52
N THR A 34 5.32 9.61 -5.45
CA THR A 34 6.74 9.24 -5.50
C THR A 34 6.94 7.78 -5.92
N ALA A 35 6.14 6.85 -5.37
CA ALA A 35 6.26 5.44 -5.72
C ALA A 35 5.87 5.18 -7.19
N SER A 36 4.82 5.84 -7.69
CA SER A 36 4.39 5.71 -9.09
C SER A 36 5.45 6.22 -10.05
N LEU A 37 6.16 7.30 -9.69
CA LEU A 37 7.30 7.80 -10.45
C LEU A 37 8.41 6.74 -10.54
N LEU A 38 8.76 6.08 -9.43
CA LEU A 38 9.76 5.00 -9.43
C LEU A 38 9.30 3.80 -10.27
N ALA A 39 8.00 3.47 -10.24
CA ALA A 39 7.42 2.41 -11.07
C ALA A 39 7.50 2.75 -12.57
N CYS A 40 7.16 3.98 -12.95
CA CYS A 40 7.27 4.52 -14.30
C CYS A 40 8.72 4.46 -14.82
N GLN A 41 9.68 4.93 -14.00
CA GLN A 41 11.11 4.90 -14.31
C GLN A 41 11.63 3.47 -14.49
N LYS A 42 11.17 2.52 -13.68
CA LYS A 42 11.52 1.09 -13.81
C LYS A 42 11.10 0.52 -15.16
N ARG A 43 10.05 1.08 -15.76
CA ARG A 43 9.56 0.72 -17.10
C ARG A 43 10.18 1.54 -18.23
N LYS A 44 11.15 2.41 -17.90
CA LYS A 44 11.83 3.30 -18.85
C LYS A 44 10.85 4.24 -19.57
N ARG A 45 9.82 4.70 -18.85
CA ARG A 45 8.87 5.71 -19.29
C ARG A 45 9.13 7.03 -18.56
N ASN A 46 8.59 8.12 -19.13
CA ASN A 46 8.73 9.48 -18.60
C ASN A 46 7.38 10.10 -18.22
N ILE A 47 6.29 9.37 -18.45
CA ILE A 47 4.90 9.76 -18.18
C ILE A 47 4.33 8.71 -17.23
N VAL A 48 3.84 9.15 -16.07
CA VAL A 48 3.18 8.28 -15.09
C VAL A 48 1.78 7.96 -15.57
N GLU A 49 1.49 6.68 -15.74
CA GLU A 49 0.19 6.18 -16.21
C GLU A 49 -0.58 5.51 -15.06
N MET A 50 -1.88 5.23 -15.29
CA MET A 50 -2.76 4.58 -14.31
C MET A 50 -2.22 3.25 -13.80
N GLU A 51 -1.52 2.52 -14.65
CA GLU A 51 -0.88 1.24 -14.34
C GLU A 51 0.25 1.37 -13.30
N ASP A 52 0.98 2.47 -13.29
CA ASP A 52 2.04 2.71 -12.30
C ASP A 52 1.43 2.94 -10.91
N ILE A 53 0.37 3.77 -10.85
CA ILE A 53 -0.38 4.02 -9.61
C ILE A 53 -1.05 2.74 -9.12
N THR A 54 -1.70 2.00 -10.02
CA THR A 54 -2.36 0.74 -9.68
C THR A 54 -1.37 -0.25 -9.11
N ARG A 55 -0.19 -0.37 -9.71
CA ARG A 55 0.88 -1.24 -9.20
C ARG A 55 1.28 -0.86 -7.78
N VAL A 56 1.59 0.42 -7.52
CA VAL A 56 2.07 0.84 -6.20
C VAL A 56 0.96 0.86 -5.14
N TYR A 57 -0.29 1.07 -5.54
CA TYR A 57 -1.47 0.97 -4.68
C TYR A 57 -1.66 -0.45 -4.11
N HIS A 58 -1.33 -1.49 -4.89
CA HIS A 58 -1.34 -2.87 -4.43
C HIS A 58 -0.15 -3.21 -3.53
N LEU A 59 1.01 -2.58 -3.75
CA LEU A 59 2.23 -2.83 -2.98
C LEU A 59 2.23 -2.10 -1.63
N LEU A 60 1.65 -0.90 -1.57
CA LEU A 60 1.68 -0.02 -0.40
C LEU A 60 0.25 0.20 0.09
N LEU A 61 -0.08 -0.38 1.24
CA LEU A 61 -1.41 -0.22 1.85
C LEU A 61 -1.51 1.12 2.60
N ASP A 62 -2.70 1.72 2.55
CA ASP A 62 -3.06 2.79 3.49
C ASP A 62 -3.45 2.21 4.85
N VAL A 63 -3.64 3.09 5.83
CA VAL A 63 -3.96 2.73 7.21
C VAL A 63 -5.20 1.84 7.31
N LYS A 64 -6.28 2.15 6.58
CA LYS A 64 -7.53 1.40 6.66
C LYS A 64 -7.33 -0.02 6.14
N ARG A 65 -6.70 -0.17 4.98
CA ARG A 65 -6.42 -1.48 4.38
C ARG A 65 -5.41 -2.29 5.20
N SER A 66 -4.38 -1.66 5.76
CA SER A 66 -3.41 -2.37 6.62
C SER A 66 -4.05 -2.85 7.92
N THR A 67 -4.96 -2.07 8.52
CA THR A 67 -5.69 -2.49 9.72
C THR A 67 -6.65 -3.63 9.42
N GLN A 68 -7.37 -3.57 8.30
CA GLN A 68 -8.24 -4.67 7.88
C GLN A 68 -7.45 -5.96 7.65
N TYR A 69 -6.29 -5.87 6.98
CA TYR A 69 -5.40 -7.02 6.81
C TYR A 69 -4.96 -7.61 8.15
N LEU A 70 -4.59 -6.77 9.12
CA LEU A 70 -4.21 -7.23 10.46
C LEU A 70 -5.36 -7.97 11.17
N MET A 71 -6.59 -7.46 11.05
CA MET A 71 -7.78 -8.11 11.64
C MET A 71 -8.10 -9.45 10.97
N GLU A 72 -8.01 -9.53 9.63
CA GLU A 72 -8.27 -10.76 8.88
C GLU A 72 -7.30 -11.89 9.24
N TYR A 73 -6.03 -11.55 9.46
CA TYR A 73 -4.99 -12.52 9.80
C TYR A 73 -4.68 -12.58 11.30
N GLN A 74 -5.54 -11.98 12.15
CA GLN A 74 -5.30 -11.82 13.58
C GLN A 74 -4.92 -13.13 14.26
N SER A 75 -5.57 -14.26 13.93
CA SER A 75 -5.31 -15.58 14.51
C SER A 75 -3.87 -16.06 14.34
N ARG A 76 -3.16 -15.59 13.30
CA ARG A 76 -1.76 -15.95 13.02
C ARG A 76 -0.73 -15.09 13.76
N TYR A 77 -1.18 -14.06 14.48
CA TYR A 77 -0.29 -13.20 15.28
C TYR A 77 -0.15 -13.73 16.71
N MET A 78 0.98 -13.40 17.34
CA MET A 78 1.38 -13.93 18.66
C MET A 78 0.39 -13.66 19.80
N PHE A 79 -0.50 -12.67 19.68
CA PHE A 79 -1.47 -12.28 20.72
C PHE A 79 -2.93 -12.48 20.25
N SER A 80 -3.20 -13.55 19.49
CA SER A 80 -4.56 -13.93 19.16
C SER A 80 -5.19 -14.71 20.31
N GLU A 81 -6.45 -14.42 20.65
CA GLU A 81 -7.17 -15.14 21.72
C GLU A 81 -7.40 -16.64 21.39
N GLU A 82 -7.04 -17.06 20.18
CA GLU A 82 -7.05 -18.46 19.75
C GLU A 82 -5.78 -19.22 20.15
N GLY A 83 -4.65 -18.53 20.40
CA GLY A 83 -3.39 -19.13 20.82
C GLY A 83 -3.29 -19.46 22.31
N ASP A 84 -4.15 -18.86 23.15
CA ASP A 84 -4.08 -18.98 24.61
C ASP A 84 -4.85 -20.21 25.17
N LYS A 85 -5.60 -20.91 24.32
CA LYS A 85 -6.40 -22.09 24.71
C LYS A 85 -5.64 -23.41 24.67
N ASP A 86 -4.46 -23.46 24.06
CA ASP A 86 -3.69 -24.70 23.91
C ASP A 86 -2.67 -24.90 25.05
N ASP A 87 -2.16 -23.82 25.67
CA ASP A 87 -1.16 -23.91 26.74
C ASP A 87 -1.75 -24.15 28.15
N THR A 88 -3.04 -23.88 28.37
CA THR A 88 -3.66 -24.08 29.70
C THR A 88 -4.07 -25.53 29.98
N ASN A 89 -4.18 -26.40 28.96
CA ASN A 89 -4.62 -27.79 29.13
C ASN A 89 -3.46 -28.79 29.28
N ALA A 90 -2.21 -28.35 29.09
CA ALA A 90 -1.01 -29.19 29.20
C ALA A 90 -0.41 -29.25 30.63
N MET A 91 -0.96 -28.50 31.60
CA MET A 91 -0.48 -28.49 33.00
C MET A 91 -1.34 -29.33 33.96
N GLN A 92 -2.27 -30.14 33.45
CA GLN A 92 -3.04 -31.11 34.25
C GLN A 92 -2.81 -32.53 33.73
N SER A 93 -1.62 -33.09 33.93
CA SER A 93 -1.34 -34.53 33.85
C SER A 93 -0.16 -34.89 34.75
#